data_AF-A0A0M3IS23-F1
#
_entry.id   AF-A0A0M3IS23-F1
#
_cell.length_a   1.000
_cell.length_b   1.000
_cell.length_c   1.000
_cell.angle_alpha   90.00
_cell.angle_beta   90.00
_cell.angle_gamma   90.00
#
_symmetry.space_group_name_H-M   'P 1'
#
loop_
_entity.id
_entity.type
_entity.pdbx_description
1 polymer ?
#
loop_
_entity_poly.entity_id
_entity_poly.type
_entity_poly.pdbx_seq_one_letter_code
_entity_poly.pdbx_strand_id
1 'polypeptide(L)'
;MQKFVAVKLVDKRSRPYRGFAVDIWSAGVVLYVMVTGLMPYDDRYPKKMLLKQLQHRITFPSKRTLSDEVKRLIFEMLHPVPSKRKQYPDIIKCSWLVNTAYRMRIEERLSPPSTDSSDD
;
A
#
# COMPACT_ATOMS: atom_id res chain seq x y z
N MET A 1 13.00 -1.65 14.33
CA MET A 1 12.14 -0.48 14.06
C MET A 1 12.66 0.21 12.80
N GLN A 2 12.13 -0.13 11.63
CA GLN A 2 12.63 0.31 10.32
C GLN A 2 12.35 1.81 10.11
N LYS A 3 13.36 2.63 10.37
CA LYS A 3 13.40 4.07 10.07
C LYS A 3 14.14 4.32 8.77
N PHE A 4 13.46 4.34 7.63
CA PHE A 4 13.88 5.07 6.41
C PHE A 4 12.61 5.33 5.57
N VAL A 5 11.70 6.19 6.08
CA VAL A 5 11.47 7.54 5.51
C VAL A 5 11.01 7.38 4.05
N ALA A 6 9.74 7.50 3.70
CA ALA A 6 9.13 8.79 3.37
C ALA A 6 10.15 9.85 2.88
N VAL A 7 11.09 9.53 1.97
CA VAL A 7 12.23 10.38 1.50
C VAL A 7 11.74 11.61 0.73
N LYS A 8 11.07 12.52 1.45
CA LYS A 8 10.95 13.98 1.28
C LYS A 8 9.57 14.42 1.80
N LEU A 9 9.43 14.45 3.13
CA LEU A 9 8.40 15.26 3.80
C LEU A 9 9.09 16.36 4.60
N VAL A 10 9.71 17.32 3.90
CA VAL A 10 9.80 18.70 4.36
C VAL A 10 9.74 19.58 3.11
N ASP A 11 8.54 20.03 2.74
CA ASP A 11 8.35 21.21 1.89
C ASP A 11 7.36 22.14 2.60
N LYS A 12 7.85 23.30 3.02
CA LYS A 12 7.14 24.35 3.78
C LYS A 12 6.30 25.23 2.84
N ARG A 13 5.56 24.64 1.90
CA ARG A 13 4.70 25.39 0.96
C ARG A 13 3.47 24.56 0.62
N SER A 14 2.29 25.18 0.71
CA SER A 14 0.94 24.65 0.53
C SER A 14 0.74 23.81 -0.75
N ARG A 15 1.30 22.61 -0.79
CA ARG A 15 1.03 21.58 -1.80
C ARG A 15 0.10 20.54 -1.18
N PRO A 16 -0.96 20.11 -1.87
CA PRO A 16 -1.91 19.15 -1.33
C PRO A 16 -1.17 17.89 -0.83
N TYR A 17 -1.59 17.42 0.34
CA TYR A 17 -1.02 16.31 1.07
C TYR A 17 -0.78 15.10 0.14
N ARG A 18 0.50 14.74 -0.07
CA ARG A 18 0.90 13.58 -0.89
C ARG A 18 0.74 12.25 -0.17
N GLY A 19 0.11 12.22 1.01
CA GLY A 19 0.03 11.00 1.83
C GLY A 19 -0.73 9.87 1.17
N PHE A 20 -1.77 10.15 0.38
CA PHE A 20 -2.48 9.11 -0.39
C PHE A 20 -1.55 8.27 -1.25
N ALA A 21 -0.56 8.89 -1.90
CA ALA A 21 0.40 8.13 -2.70
C ALA A 21 1.30 7.26 -1.80
N VAL A 22 1.70 7.76 -0.63
CA VAL A 22 2.48 7.00 0.36
C VAL A 22 1.68 5.81 0.89
N ASP A 23 0.38 5.97 1.12
CA ASP A 23 -0.51 4.89 1.55
C ASP A 23 -0.67 3.83 0.46
N ILE A 24 -0.76 4.23 -0.80
CA ILE A 24 -0.77 3.28 -1.93
C ILE A 24 0.54 2.49 -2.00
N TRP A 25 1.68 3.14 -1.70
CA TRP A 25 2.96 2.43 -1.65
C TRP A 25 2.98 1.38 -0.54
N SER A 26 2.59 1.74 0.68
CA SER A 26 2.55 0.79 1.80
C SER A 26 1.56 -0.34 1.54
N ALA A 27 0.38 -0.04 0.98
CA ALA A 27 -0.58 -1.04 0.54
C ALA A 27 -0.01 -1.99 -0.54
N GLY A 28 0.79 -1.48 -1.48
CA GLY A 28 1.47 -2.30 -2.49
C GLY A 28 2.53 -3.23 -1.90
N VAL A 29 3.27 -2.76 -0.88
CA VAL A 29 4.22 -3.61 -0.13
C VAL A 29 3.47 -4.71 0.63
N VAL A 30 2.40 -4.36 1.34
CA VAL A 30 1.56 -5.33 2.07
C VAL A 30 0.97 -6.35 1.11
N LEU A 31 0.44 -5.92 -0.03
CA LEU A 31 -0.08 -6.83 -1.06
C LEU A 31 1.00 -7.82 -1.55
N TYR A 32 2.21 -7.34 -1.85
CA TYR A 32 3.33 -8.21 -2.23
C TYR A 32 3.63 -9.24 -1.14
N VAL A 33 3.68 -8.82 0.13
CA VAL A 33 3.92 -9.72 1.27
C VAL A 33 2.81 -10.76 1.40
N MET A 34 1.54 -10.37 1.25
CA MET A 34 0.40 -11.29 1.34
C MET A 34 0.45 -12.39 0.27
N VAL A 35 0.83 -12.05 -0.97
CA VAL A 35 0.80 -13.02 -2.08
C VAL A 35 2.09 -13.84 -2.22
N THR A 36 3.21 -13.36 -1.68
CA THR A 36 4.51 -14.05 -1.79
C THR A 36 5.03 -14.65 -0.48
N GLY A 37 4.66 -14.04 0.66
CA GLY A 37 5.27 -14.27 1.96
C GLY A 37 6.66 -13.63 2.12
N LEU A 38 7.07 -12.75 1.20
CA LEU A 38 8.41 -12.14 1.15
C LEU A 38 8.33 -10.63 1.10
N MET A 39 9.43 -9.94 1.37
CA MET A 39 9.54 -8.49 1.17
C MET A 39 9.89 -8.16 -0.30
N PRO A 40 9.27 -7.15 -0.91
CA PRO A 40 9.58 -6.76 -2.30
C PRO A 40 10.98 -6.18 -2.44
N TYR A 41 11.47 -5.55 -1.37
CA TYR A 41 12.81 -5.00 -1.28
C TYR A 41 13.42 -5.43 0.05
N ASP A 42 14.36 -6.36 0.00
CA ASP A 42 15.12 -6.83 1.15
C ASP A 42 16.59 -6.92 0.76
N ASP A 43 17.35 -5.89 1.13
CA ASP A 43 18.78 -5.83 0.91
C ASP A 43 19.45 -5.40 2.21
N ARG A 44 20.55 -6.08 2.56
CA ARG A 44 21.32 -5.76 3.76
C ARG A 44 21.88 -4.33 3.72
N TYR A 45 22.06 -3.77 2.52
CA TYR A 45 22.57 -2.42 2.32
C TYR A 45 21.44 -1.47 1.91
N PRO A 46 21.05 -0.50 2.76
CA PRO A 46 19.95 0.42 2.48
C PRO A 46 20.10 1.20 1.16
N LYS A 47 21.35 1.55 0.77
CA LYS A 47 21.61 2.23 -0.51
C LYS A 47 21.25 1.35 -1.72
N LYS A 48 21.56 0.05 -1.67
CA LYS A 48 21.21 -0.89 -2.75
C LYS A 48 19.70 -1.14 -2.80
N MET A 49 19.05 -1.23 -1.64
CA MET A 49 17.60 -1.33 -1.54
C MET A 49 16.92 -0.12 -2.18
N LEU A 50 17.36 1.10 -1.82
CA LEU A 50 16.85 2.34 -2.39
C LEU A 50 17.07 2.41 -3.90
N LEU A 51 18.25 1.98 -4.38
CA LEU A 51 18.52 1.93 -5.82
C LEU A 51 17.53 1.01 -6.54
N LYS A 52 17.23 -0.19 -6.01
CA LYS A 52 16.23 -1.10 -6.59
C LYS A 52 14.84 -0.46 -6.63
N GLN A 53 14.44 0.26 -5.57
CA GLN A 53 13.17 0.99 -5.52
C GLN A 53 13.11 2.08 -6.59
N LEU A 54 14.16 2.90 -6.71
CA LEU A 54 14.23 3.99 -7.69
C LEU A 54 14.31 3.50 -9.14
N GLN A 55 14.94 2.34 -9.37
CA GLN A 55 14.98 1.65 -10.66
C GLN A 55 13.67 0.93 -10.99
N HIS A 56 12.69 0.98 -10.09
CA HIS A 56 11.39 0.32 -10.24
C HIS A 56 11.52 -1.19 -10.49
N ARG A 57 12.54 -1.82 -9.90
CA ARG A 57 12.85 -3.24 -10.11
C ARG A 57 12.20 -4.09 -9.02
N ILE A 58 11.19 -4.87 -9.40
CA ILE A 58 10.48 -5.81 -8.50
C ILE A 58 10.70 -7.22 -9.04
N THR A 59 11.16 -8.12 -8.18
CA THR A 59 11.40 -9.52 -8.54
C THR A 59 10.34 -10.38 -7.88
N PHE A 60 9.62 -11.20 -8.63
CA PHE A 60 8.67 -12.16 -8.09
C PHE A 60 9.32 -13.55 -7.98
N PRO A 61 9.10 -14.30 -6.90
CA PRO A 61 9.68 -15.62 -6.72
C PRO A 61 9.06 -16.64 -7.68
N SER A 62 9.89 -17.40 -8.40
CA SER A 62 9.43 -18.44 -9.35
C SER A 62 8.65 -19.58 -8.69
N LYS A 63 8.86 -19.82 -7.39
CA LYS A 63 8.15 -20.84 -6.60
C LYS A 63 6.70 -20.47 -6.25
N ARG A 64 6.22 -19.28 -6.65
CA ARG A 64 4.83 -18.82 -6.41
C ARG A 64 4.15 -18.61 -7.75
N THR A 65 3.07 -19.34 -7.99
CA THR A 65 2.21 -19.09 -9.15
C THR A 65 1.36 -17.86 -8.85
N LEU A 66 1.70 -16.75 -9.50
CA LEU A 66 0.98 -15.49 -9.41
C LEU A 66 0.43 -15.14 -10.78
N SER A 67 -0.82 -14.68 -10.82
CA SER A 67 -1.43 -14.15 -12.03
C SER A 67 -0.70 -12.87 -12.50
N ASP A 68 -0.74 -12.57 -13.79
CA ASP A 68 -0.04 -11.39 -14.30
C ASP A 68 -0.77 -10.09 -13.90
N GLU A 69 -2.07 -10.16 -13.62
CA GLU A 69 -2.88 -9.05 -13.13
C GLU A 69 -2.40 -8.56 -11.76
N VAL A 70 -2.10 -9.46 -10.83
CA VAL A 70 -1.59 -9.06 -9.50
C VAL A 70 -0.16 -8.53 -9.58
N LYS A 71 0.70 -9.15 -10.40
CA LYS A 71 2.07 -8.66 -10.63
C LYS A 71 2.04 -7.25 -11.20
N ARG A 72 1.19 -7.00 -12.19
CA ARG A 72 0.98 -5.69 -12.80
C ARG A 72 0.47 -4.67 -11.78
N LEU A 73 -0.55 -5.02 -11.00
CA LEU A 73 -1.09 -4.14 -9.96
C LEU A 73 0.00 -3.73 -8.95
N ILE A 74 0.75 -4.70 -8.42
CA ILE A 74 1.85 -4.43 -7.49
C ILE A 74 2.90 -3.53 -8.14
N PHE A 75 3.27 -3.80 -9.39
CA PHE A 75 4.23 -2.99 -10.13
C PHE A 75 3.77 -1.53 -10.25
N GLU A 76 2.50 -1.28 -10.60
CA GLU A 76 1.96 0.07 -10.73
C GLU A 76 1.79 0.80 -9.37
N MET A 77 1.46 0.08 -8.30
CA MET A 77 1.37 0.62 -6.93
C MET A 77 2.76 0.98 -6.36
N LEU A 78 3.80 0.24 -6.73
CA LEU A 78 5.18 0.47 -6.29
C LEU A 78 5.98 1.33 -7.28
N HIS A 79 5.32 2.16 -8.08
CA HIS A 79 6.01 3.12 -8.94
C HIS A 79 6.76 4.17 -8.07
N PRO A 80 8.07 4.42 -8.31
CA PRO A 80 8.88 5.31 -7.46
C PRO A 80 8.46 6.77 -7.55
N VAL A 81 8.03 7.22 -8.74
CA VAL A 81 7.47 8.57 -8.94
C VAL A 81 6.00 8.60 -8.50
N PRO A 82 5.61 9.37 -7.46
CA PRO A 82 4.26 9.30 -6.91
C PRO A 82 3.15 9.74 -7.87
N SER A 83 3.43 10.63 -8.83
CA SER A 83 2.44 11.05 -9.84
C SER A 83 2.18 10.01 -10.92
N LYS A 84 3.09 9.05 -11.10
CA LYS A 84 2.94 7.90 -12.01
C LYS A 84 2.41 6.65 -11.28
N ARG A 85 2.26 6.74 -9.96
CA ARG A 85 1.72 5.66 -9.13
C ARG A 85 0.22 5.56 -9.39
N LYS A 86 -0.27 4.34 -9.60
CA LYS A 86 -1.70 4.08 -9.83
C LYS A 86 -2.52 4.59 -8.67
N GLN A 87 -3.59 5.32 -8.97
CA GLN A 87 -4.44 5.93 -7.94
C GLN A 87 -5.53 4.96 -7.51
N TYR A 88 -6.09 5.19 -6.31
CA TYR A 88 -7.15 4.36 -5.76
C TYR A 88 -8.33 4.07 -6.72
N PRO A 89 -8.89 5.06 -7.46
CA PRO A 89 -9.99 4.81 -8.39
C PRO A 89 -9.65 3.83 -9.51
N ASP A 90 -8.38 3.76 -9.91
CA ASP A 90 -7.89 2.86 -10.94
C ASP A 90 -7.49 1.50 -10.38
N ILE A 91 -7.07 1.46 -9.10
CA ILE A 91 -6.78 0.22 -8.37
C ILE A 91 -8.05 -0.62 -8.25
N ILE A 92 -9.17 -0.03 -7.80
CA ILE A 92 -10.43 -0.78 -7.62
C ILE A 92 -11.02 -1.29 -8.94
N LYS A 93 -10.69 -0.63 -10.06
CA LYS A 93 -11.13 -1.02 -11.42
C LYS A 93 -10.13 -1.95 -12.12
N CYS A 94 -9.00 -2.28 -11.49
CA CYS A 94 -7.99 -3.10 -12.13
C CYS A 94 -8.50 -4.54 -12.35
N SER A 95 -7.98 -5.22 -13.37
CA SER A 95 -8.41 -6.59 -13.71
C SER A 95 -8.27 -7.58 -12.55
N TRP A 96 -7.39 -7.32 -11.58
CA TRP A 96 -7.22 -8.19 -10.42
C TRP A 96 -8.30 -8.00 -9.33
N LEU A 97 -8.90 -6.81 -9.23
CA LEU A 97 -9.87 -6.47 -8.18
C LEU A 97 -11.31 -6.28 -8.69
N VAL A 98 -11.51 -6.00 -9.97
CA VAL A 98 -12.82 -5.57 -10.51
C VAL A 98 -13.97 -6.54 -10.23
N ASN A 99 -13.70 -7.84 -10.18
CA ASN A 99 -14.70 -8.87 -9.92
C ASN A 99 -14.65 -9.41 -8.47
N THR A 100 -13.87 -8.77 -7.60
CA THR A 100 -13.74 -9.17 -6.20
C THR A 100 -14.76 -8.41 -5.37
N ALA A 101 -15.76 -9.13 -4.85
CA ALA A 101 -16.74 -8.55 -3.94
C ALA A 101 -16.04 -8.04 -2.67
N TYR A 102 -16.20 -6.75 -2.37
CA TYR A 102 -15.73 -6.16 -1.11
C TYR A 102 -16.88 -5.44 -0.41
N ARG A 103 -16.85 -5.45 0.92
CA ARG A 103 -17.71 -4.63 1.77
C ARG A 103 -16.85 -3.62 2.49
N MET A 104 -17.14 -2.34 2.28
CA MET A 104 -16.60 -1.30 3.16
C MET A 104 -17.30 -1.46 4.51
N ARG A 105 -16.54 -1.77 5.56
CA ARG A 105 -17.03 -1.66 6.94
C ARG A 105 -17.12 -0.17 7.27
N ILE A 106 -18.26 0.41 6.91
CA ILE A 106 -18.68 1.71 7.42
C ILE A 106 -19.63 1.37 8.57
N GLU A 107 -19.22 1.72 9.80
CA GLU A 107 -19.97 1.63 11.07
C GLU A 107 -19.96 0.29 11.85
N GLU A 108 -19.24 0.31 12.97
CA GLU A 108 -19.57 -0.47 14.19
C GLU A 108 -19.03 0.26 15.44
N ARG A 109 -19.23 1.59 15.51
CA ARG A 109 -18.80 2.40 16.65
C ARG A 109 -19.86 3.32 17.24
N LEU A 110 -21.13 3.10 16.88
CA LEU A 110 -22.26 3.81 17.46
C LEU A 110 -23.24 2.81 18.09
N SER A 111 -22.79 2.13 19.14
CA SER A 111 -23.68 1.85 20.25
C SER A 111 -23.18 2.69 21.42
N PRO A 112 -23.93 3.73 21.86
CA PRO A 112 -23.61 4.37 23.13
C PRO A 112 -23.66 3.28 24.23
N PRO A 113 -22.77 3.34 25.23
CA PRO A 113 -22.93 2.47 26.40
C PRO A 113 -24.34 2.71 26.94
N SER A 114 -25.10 1.64 27.12
CA SER A 114 -26.35 1.67 27.87
C SER A 114 -26.06 2.35 29.19
N THR A 115 -26.55 3.58 29.37
CA THR A 115 -26.61 4.21 30.68
C THR A 115 -27.52 3.33 31.50
N ASP A 116 -26.93 2.48 32.34
CA ASP A 116 -27.63 1.85 33.45
C ASP A 116 -27.89 2.96 34.46
N SER A 117 -28.99 3.68 34.23
CA SER A 117 -29.63 4.51 35.24
C SER A 117 -30.41 3.56 36.13
N SER A 118 -29.78 3.10 37.20
CA SER A 118 -30.48 2.63 38.38
C SER A 118 -30.18 3.60 39.51
N ASP A 119 -31.15 4.49 39.71
CA ASP A 119 -31.34 5.23 40.96
C ASP A 119 -31.43 4.24 42.13
N ASP A 120 -30.60 4.42 43.16
CA ASP A 120 -30.91 4.34 44.60
C ASP A 120 -29.67 4.66 45.46
#